data_AF-A0A1A8DMF3-F1
#
_entry.id   AF-A0A1A8DMF3-F1
#
_cell.length_a   1.000
_cell.length_b   1.000
_cell.length_c   1.000
_cell.angle_alpha   90.00
_cell.angle_beta   90.00
_cell.angle_gamma   90.00
#
_symmetry.space_group_name_H-M   'P 1'
#
loop_
_entity.id
_entity.type
_entity.pdbx_description
1 polymer ?
#
loop_
_entity_poly.entity_id
_entity_poly.type
_entity_poly.pdbx_seq_one_letter_code
_entity_poly.pdbx_strand_id
1 'polypeptide(L)'
;LRRGGQWLTCRTHASLHGYGNVSVSVSIDKAQLQKDLQFEYVEDPTITKIEPEWSIYSGHTPVTVTGTNLDIIQMPLIRAKYNSHETINLCSVLSSTSMQCQVPELPISLGRQQEAPEKPDEFGFKLDDVQSLMALNNTNFIYYPNPEFELL
;
A
#
# COMPACT_ATOMS: atom_id res chain seq x y z
N LEU A 1 -10.72 -2.02 -18.41
CA LEU A 1 -10.26 -3.08 -19.34
C LEU A 1 -9.18 -2.50 -20.25
N ARG A 2 -7.97 -3.06 -20.26
CA ARG A 2 -6.95 -2.78 -21.29
C ARG A 2 -6.78 -4.04 -22.14
N ARG A 3 -6.61 -3.87 -23.45
CA ARG A 3 -6.51 -4.98 -24.42
C ARG A 3 -5.22 -4.87 -25.23
N GLY A 4 -4.50 -5.98 -25.35
CA GLY A 4 -3.45 -6.19 -26.33
C GLY A 4 -3.83 -7.31 -27.29
N GLY A 5 -3.01 -7.57 -28.32
CA GLY A 5 -3.28 -8.65 -29.28
C GLY A 5 -3.34 -10.06 -28.67
N GLN A 6 -2.79 -10.25 -27.46
CA GLN A 6 -2.72 -11.55 -26.77
C GLN A 6 -3.17 -11.50 -25.30
N TRP A 7 -3.59 -10.35 -24.78
CA TRP A 7 -3.88 -10.19 -23.35
C TRP A 7 -5.03 -9.22 -23.08
N LEU A 8 -5.73 -9.48 -21.98
CA LEU A 8 -6.76 -8.61 -21.40
C LEU A 8 -6.38 -8.31 -19.96
N THR A 9 -6.41 -7.04 -19.56
CA THR A 9 -6.24 -6.62 -18.16
C THR A 9 -7.54 -6.01 -17.64
N CYS A 10 -8.06 -6.60 -16.57
CA CYS A 10 -9.19 -6.08 -15.82
C CYS A 10 -8.79 -5.91 -14.35
N ARG A 11 -9.53 -5.06 -13.65
CA ARG A 11 -9.44 -4.94 -12.19
C ARG A 11 -10.64 -5.67 -11.62
N THR A 12 -10.41 -6.56 -10.67
CA THR A 12 -11.48 -7.25 -9.95
C THR A 12 -12.24 -6.26 -9.07
N HIS A 13 -13.48 -6.61 -8.73
CA HIS A 13 -14.29 -5.88 -7.76
C HIS A 13 -14.42 -6.72 -6.49
N ALA A 14 -14.93 -6.13 -5.41
CA ALA A 14 -15.30 -6.90 -4.22
C ALA A 14 -16.24 -8.06 -4.58
N SER A 15 -16.01 -9.23 -4.00
CA SER A 15 -16.85 -10.40 -4.24
C SER A 15 -18.24 -10.21 -3.62
N LEU A 16 -19.27 -10.48 -4.42
CA LEU A 16 -20.66 -10.51 -3.93
C LEU A 16 -21.00 -11.80 -3.16
N HIS A 17 -20.18 -12.84 -3.32
CA HIS A 17 -20.40 -14.16 -2.71
C HIS A 17 -19.43 -14.47 -1.57
N GLY A 18 -18.60 -13.49 -1.18
CA GLY A 18 -17.54 -13.69 -0.20
C GLY A 18 -16.34 -14.44 -0.75
N TYR A 19 -15.67 -15.19 0.12
CA TYR A 19 -14.43 -15.91 -0.19
C TYR A 19 -14.69 -17.22 -0.96
N GLY A 20 -13.68 -17.64 -1.73
CA GLY A 20 -13.67 -18.88 -2.49
C GLY A 20 -13.57 -18.67 -3.99
N ASN A 21 -13.65 -19.79 -4.71
CA ASN A 21 -13.48 -19.84 -6.16
C ASN A 21 -14.70 -19.32 -6.91
N VAL A 22 -14.46 -18.43 -7.86
CA VAL A 22 -15.43 -17.98 -8.85
C VAL A 22 -14.97 -18.34 -10.26
N SER A 23 -15.92 -18.65 -11.14
CA SER A 23 -15.61 -18.89 -12.55
C SER A 23 -15.42 -17.57 -13.30
N VAL A 24 -14.34 -17.48 -14.09
CA VAL A 24 -14.07 -16.32 -14.94
C VAL A 24 -14.64 -16.59 -16.33
N SER A 25 -15.51 -15.70 -16.80
CA SER A 25 -16.02 -15.73 -18.18
C SER A 25 -15.74 -14.41 -18.88
N VAL A 26 -15.43 -14.48 -20.18
CA VAL A 26 -15.22 -13.30 -21.00
C VAL A 26 -16.23 -13.32 -22.13
N SER A 27 -17.07 -12.28 -22.21
CA SER A 27 -18.03 -12.12 -23.29
C SER A 27 -17.58 -10.96 -24.19
N ILE A 28 -17.45 -11.22 -25.49
CA ILE A 28 -17.11 -10.22 -26.52
C ILE A 28 -18.22 -10.27 -27.57
N ASP A 29 -19.00 -9.20 -27.65
CA ASP A 29 -20.21 -9.12 -28.47
C ASP A 29 -21.17 -10.29 -28.21
N LYS A 30 -21.35 -11.20 -29.17
CA LYS A 30 -22.19 -12.40 -29.06
C LYS A 30 -21.40 -13.67 -28.74
N ALA A 31 -20.07 -13.58 -28.65
CA ALA A 31 -19.21 -14.70 -28.32
C ALA A 31 -18.96 -14.75 -26.81
N GLN A 32 -19.12 -15.93 -26.22
CA GLN A 32 -18.70 -16.19 -24.85
C GLN A 32 -17.52 -17.15 -24.87
N LEU A 33 -16.42 -16.71 -24.27
CA LEU A 33 -15.30 -17.56 -23.93
C LEU A 33 -15.49 -18.03 -22.49
N GLN A 34 -15.93 -19.27 -22.36
CA GLN A 34 -15.94 -19.99 -21.09
C GLN A 34 -14.79 -20.98 -21.13
N LYS A 35 -13.74 -20.69 -20.36
CA LYS A 35 -12.68 -21.64 -20.04
C LYS A 35 -12.85 -22.07 -18.58
N ASP A 36 -12.26 -23.19 -18.19
CA ASP A 36 -12.14 -23.62 -16.80
C ASP A 36 -11.11 -22.76 -16.05
N LEU A 37 -11.27 -21.44 -16.10
CA LEU A 37 -10.45 -20.48 -15.37
C LEU A 37 -11.20 -20.10 -14.10
N GLN A 38 -10.58 -20.37 -12.96
CA GLN A 38 -11.09 -19.98 -11.66
C GLN A 38 -10.26 -18.82 -11.09
N PHE A 39 -10.92 -17.93 -10.36
CA PHE A 39 -10.30 -16.89 -9.55
C PHE A 39 -10.73 -17.09 -8.11
N GLU A 40 -9.79 -17.09 -7.18
CA GLU A 40 -10.07 -17.27 -5.77
C GLU A 40 -10.10 -15.92 -5.05
N TYR A 41 -11.22 -15.60 -4.41
CA TYR A 41 -11.27 -14.50 -3.44
C TYR A 41 -10.87 -15.03 -2.07
N VAL A 42 -9.97 -14.33 -1.40
CA VAL A 42 -9.48 -14.67 -0.06
C VAL A 42 -9.69 -13.49 0.88
N GLU A 43 -9.39 -13.70 2.16
CA GLU A 43 -9.49 -12.66 3.19
C GLU A 43 -8.56 -11.47 2.90
N ASP A 44 -9.04 -10.27 3.22
CA ASP A 44 -8.26 -9.03 3.08
C ASP A 44 -6.94 -9.11 3.89
N PRO A 45 -5.88 -8.43 3.42
CA PRO A 45 -4.65 -8.27 4.19
C PRO A 45 -4.91 -7.59 5.53
N THR A 46 -4.09 -7.92 6.53
CA THR A 46 -4.05 -7.18 7.80
C THR A 46 -2.65 -6.68 8.08
N ILE A 47 -2.55 -5.56 8.82
CA ILE A 47 -1.28 -5.03 9.31
C ILE A 47 -1.26 -5.14 10.83
N THR A 48 -0.21 -5.76 11.38
CA THR A 48 -0.08 -5.99 12.82
C THR A 48 1.08 -5.21 13.44
N LYS A 49 2.19 -5.01 12.71
CA LYS A 49 3.36 -4.28 13.21
C LYS A 49 4.08 -3.52 12.10
N ILE A 50 4.64 -2.37 12.43
CA ILE A 50 5.57 -1.60 11.60
C ILE A 50 6.85 -1.39 12.43
N GLU A 51 8.02 -1.69 11.88
CA GLU A 51 9.28 -1.55 12.60
C GLU A 51 10.42 -1.08 11.68
N PRO A 52 11.11 0.04 11.99
CA PRO A 52 10.82 0.96 13.10
C PRO A 52 9.53 1.77 12.92
N GLU A 53 8.98 2.29 14.02
CA GLU A 53 7.84 3.23 14.01
C GLU A 53 8.30 4.69 13.81
N TRP A 54 9.34 4.91 13.00
CA TRP A 54 9.83 6.24 12.70
C TRP A 54 10.57 6.34 11.37
N SER A 55 10.71 7.57 10.87
CA SER A 55 11.52 7.93 9.70
C SER A 55 12.03 9.36 9.81
N ILE A 56 12.72 9.85 8.78
CA ILE A 56 13.11 11.25 8.61
C ILE A 56 12.18 11.94 7.61
N TYR A 57 12.11 13.27 7.60
CA TYR A 57 11.22 14.02 6.70
C TYR A 57 11.37 13.67 5.23
N SER A 58 12.59 13.41 4.74
CA SER A 58 12.83 12.98 3.35
C SER A 58 12.28 11.58 3.04
N GLY A 59 11.83 10.83 4.07
CA GLY A 59 11.39 9.45 3.95
C GLY A 59 12.52 8.54 3.46
N HIS A 60 12.15 7.56 2.64
CA HIS A 60 13.04 6.58 2.00
C HIS A 60 13.87 5.73 2.95
N THR A 61 13.50 5.71 4.24
CA THR A 61 14.06 4.76 5.20
C THR A 61 13.27 3.44 5.13
N PRO A 62 13.95 2.28 5.23
CA PRO A 62 13.27 1.00 5.21
C PRO A 62 12.51 0.75 6.51
N VAL A 63 11.29 0.21 6.39
CA VAL A 63 10.52 -0.35 7.51
C VAL A 63 10.07 -1.77 7.16
N THR A 64 10.10 -2.65 8.15
CA THR A 64 9.52 -3.99 8.08
C THR A 64 8.08 -3.91 8.53
N VAL A 65 7.17 -4.44 7.72
CA VAL A 65 5.74 -4.48 8.03
C VAL A 65 5.33 -5.94 8.14
N THR A 66 4.70 -6.28 9.27
CA THR A 66 4.20 -7.63 9.57
C THR A 66 2.68 -7.63 9.52
N GLY A 67 2.10 -8.74 9.07
CA GLY A 67 0.66 -8.84 8.81
C GLY A 67 0.21 -10.23 8.41
N THR A 68 -0.92 -10.29 7.69
CA THR A 68 -1.45 -11.50 7.05
C THR A 68 -1.84 -11.20 5.60
N ASN A 69 -1.84 -12.21 4.74
CA ASN A 69 -2.19 -12.12 3.32
C ASN A 69 -1.52 -10.94 2.62
N LEU A 70 -0.24 -10.69 2.87
CA LEU A 70 0.47 -9.58 2.22
C LEU A 70 0.88 -9.91 0.78
N ASP A 71 0.97 -11.19 0.44
CA ASP A 71 1.41 -11.72 -0.85
C ASP A 71 0.33 -11.75 -1.93
N ILE A 72 -0.93 -11.58 -1.56
CA ILE A 72 -2.04 -11.46 -2.50
C ILE A 72 -2.09 -10.07 -3.16
N ILE A 73 -1.35 -9.10 -2.62
CA ILE A 73 -1.33 -7.72 -3.09
C ILE A 73 -0.18 -7.54 -4.09
N GLN A 74 -0.52 -7.24 -5.34
CA GLN A 74 0.48 -7.15 -6.42
C GLN A 74 1.36 -5.91 -6.33
N MET A 75 0.81 -4.79 -5.86
CA MET A 75 1.51 -3.50 -5.78
C MET A 75 1.18 -2.78 -4.47
N PRO A 76 1.69 -3.27 -3.33
CA PRO A 76 1.47 -2.64 -2.05
C PRO A 76 2.20 -1.29 -1.97
N LEU A 77 1.48 -0.27 -1.48
CA LEU A 77 2.05 1.06 -1.25
C LEU A 77 1.89 1.44 0.22
N ILE A 78 2.91 2.07 0.79
CA ILE A 78 2.84 2.76 2.07
C ILE A 78 2.48 4.22 1.83
N ARG A 79 1.74 4.82 2.77
CA ARG A 79 1.14 6.14 2.63
C ARG A 79 1.25 6.95 3.92
N ALA A 80 1.51 8.24 3.77
CA ALA A 80 1.34 9.23 4.82
C ALA A 80 0.53 10.42 4.30
N LYS A 81 -0.19 11.10 5.20
CA LYS A 81 -0.85 12.37 4.92
C LYS A 81 -0.44 13.40 5.96
N TYR A 82 -0.09 14.59 5.51
CA TYR A 82 0.29 15.71 6.37
C TYR A 82 -0.17 17.02 5.76
N ASN A 83 -0.87 17.85 6.53
CA ASN A 83 -1.44 19.12 6.07
C ASN A 83 -2.30 18.97 4.80
N SER A 84 -3.09 17.90 4.71
CA SER A 84 -3.89 17.53 3.53
C SER A 84 -3.10 17.09 2.28
N HIS A 85 -1.78 16.99 2.34
CA HIS A 85 -0.96 16.44 1.27
C HIS A 85 -0.71 14.95 1.53
N GLU A 86 -1.07 14.13 0.54
CA GLU A 86 -0.81 12.69 0.56
C GLU A 86 0.50 12.39 -0.17
N THR A 87 1.34 11.57 0.46
CA THR A 87 2.54 11.00 -0.14
C THR A 87 2.50 9.47 -0.04
N ILE A 88 3.04 8.83 -1.07
CA ILE A 88 3.05 7.36 -1.21
C ILE A 88 4.43 6.88 -1.62
N ASN A 89 4.75 5.64 -1.26
CA ASN A 89 5.97 4.99 -1.70
C ASN A 89 5.77 3.46 -1.75
N LEU A 90 6.74 2.76 -2.31
CA LEU A 90 6.64 1.34 -2.66
C LEU A 90 6.93 0.43 -1.45
N CYS A 91 6.26 -0.72 -1.46
CA CYS A 91 6.60 -1.87 -0.62
C CYS A 91 6.99 -3.07 -1.51
N SER A 92 7.88 -3.90 -1.00
CA SER A 92 8.25 -5.20 -1.58
C SER A 92 7.73 -6.29 -0.66
N VAL A 93 6.83 -7.13 -1.17
CA VAL A 93 6.37 -8.32 -0.46
C VAL A 93 7.52 -9.32 -0.32
N LEU A 94 7.70 -9.87 0.88
CA LEU A 94 8.67 -10.94 1.15
C LEU A 94 7.99 -12.29 1.39
N SER A 95 6.83 -12.29 2.05
CA SER A 95 5.99 -13.45 2.31
C SER A 95 4.54 -13.02 2.54
N SER A 96 3.65 -14.00 2.78
CA SER A 96 2.27 -13.72 3.21
C SER A 96 2.16 -12.97 4.54
N THR A 97 3.23 -12.91 5.33
CA THR A 97 3.25 -12.29 6.66
C THR A 97 4.22 -11.13 6.80
N SER A 98 5.06 -10.86 5.80
CA SER A 98 6.09 -9.81 5.88
C SER A 98 6.29 -9.09 4.55
N MET A 99 6.43 -7.77 4.61
CA MET A 99 6.87 -6.92 3.51
C MET A 99 7.84 -5.85 3.99
N GLN A 100 8.71 -5.38 3.10
CA GLN A 100 9.61 -4.25 3.35
C GLN A 100 9.13 -3.03 2.59
N CYS A 101 8.91 -1.92 3.29
CA CYS A 101 8.44 -0.67 2.69
C CYS A 101 9.49 0.43 2.78
N GLN A 102 9.51 1.32 1.81
CA GLN A 102 10.25 2.58 1.89
C GLN A 102 9.29 3.65 2.39
N VAL A 103 9.55 4.28 3.52
CA VAL A 103 8.64 5.28 4.08
C VAL A 103 8.50 6.47 3.09
N PRO A 104 7.30 7.02 2.85
CA PRO A 104 7.15 8.15 1.95
C PRO A 104 7.75 9.42 2.57
N GLU A 105 8.05 10.41 1.73
CA GLU A 105 8.44 11.75 2.19
C GLU A 105 7.28 12.42 2.94
N LEU A 106 7.60 13.20 3.98
CA LEU A 106 6.64 14.07 4.64
C LEU A 106 6.82 15.51 4.10
N PRO A 107 5.83 16.10 3.40
CA PRO A 107 5.98 17.38 2.71
C PRO A 107 5.93 18.55 3.70
N ILE A 108 7.01 18.74 4.44
CA ILE A 108 7.18 19.85 5.39
C ILE A 108 7.75 21.06 4.64
N SER A 109 7.12 22.22 4.84
CA SER A 109 7.65 23.49 4.30
C SER A 109 9.02 23.80 4.90
N LEU A 110 10.00 24.20 4.07
CA LEU A 110 11.37 24.54 4.51
C LEU A 110 11.42 25.59 5.64
N GLY A 111 10.49 26.55 5.67
CA GLY A 111 10.37 27.52 6.78
C GLY A 111 9.87 26.94 8.11
N ARG A 112 9.39 25.68 8.09
CA ARG A 112 9.01 24.83 9.23
C ARG A 112 9.82 23.53 9.25
N GLN A 113 11.02 23.48 8.67
CA GLN A 113 12.02 22.52 9.17
C GLN A 113 12.39 22.92 10.59
N GLN A 114 11.40 22.84 11.46
CA GLN A 114 11.52 22.95 12.89
C GLN A 114 12.21 21.65 13.29
N GLU A 115 13.21 21.72 14.15
CA GLU A 115 13.96 20.56 14.67
C GLU A 115 13.07 19.59 15.50
N ALA A 116 11.76 19.69 15.39
CA ALA A 116 10.79 18.99 16.21
C ALA A 116 10.27 17.74 15.49
N PRO A 117 10.16 16.59 16.16
CA PRO A 117 9.48 15.43 15.59
C PRO A 117 8.01 15.74 15.27
N GLU A 118 7.54 15.27 14.11
CA GLU A 118 6.18 15.48 13.61
C GLU A 118 5.43 14.16 13.46
N LYS A 119 4.11 14.20 13.70
CA LYS A 119 3.21 13.06 13.49
C LYS A 119 2.35 13.33 12.26
N PRO A 120 2.24 12.38 11.31
CA PRO A 120 1.33 12.53 10.17
C PRO A 120 -0.14 12.52 10.62
N ASP A 121 -1.00 13.23 9.90
CA ASP A 121 -2.45 13.26 10.14
C ASP A 121 -3.07 11.87 9.94
N GLU A 122 -2.60 11.15 8.91
CA GLU A 122 -2.98 9.77 8.61
C GLU A 122 -1.72 9.00 8.17
N PHE A 123 -1.61 7.74 8.59
CA PHE A 123 -0.56 6.83 8.14
C PHE A 123 -1.17 5.46 7.88
N GLY A 124 -0.76 4.80 6.79
CA GLY A 124 -1.35 3.53 6.41
C GLY A 124 -0.81 3.01 5.09
N PHE A 125 -1.63 2.20 4.42
CA PHE A 125 -1.25 1.43 3.25
C PHE A 125 -2.37 1.48 2.21
N LYS A 126 -1.98 1.45 0.93
CA LYS A 126 -2.89 1.17 -0.18
C LYS A 126 -2.64 -0.26 -0.64
N LEU A 127 -3.49 -1.16 -0.17
CA LEU A 127 -3.48 -2.58 -0.52
C LEU A 127 -4.76 -2.86 -1.33
N ASP A 128 -4.70 -2.61 -2.63
CA ASP A 128 -5.86 -2.58 -3.53
C ASP A 128 -6.97 -1.62 -3.08
N ASP A 129 -8.18 -2.11 -2.79
CA ASP A 129 -9.36 -1.30 -2.40
C ASP A 129 -9.72 -1.46 -0.90
N VAL A 130 -8.78 -1.95 -0.09
CA VAL A 130 -8.98 -2.18 1.35
C VAL A 130 -8.89 -0.86 2.12
N GLN A 131 -10.02 -0.18 2.22
CA GLN A 131 -10.12 1.18 2.79
C GLN A 131 -9.73 1.28 4.26
N SER A 132 -9.93 0.20 5.04
CA SER A 132 -9.61 0.15 6.48
C SER A 132 -8.12 0.32 6.77
N LEU A 133 -7.25 0.05 5.79
CA LEU A 133 -5.80 0.17 5.93
C LEU A 133 -5.25 1.52 5.45
N MET A 134 -6.07 2.36 4.80
CA MET A 134 -5.61 3.66 4.29
C MET A 134 -5.22 4.65 5.41
N ALA A 135 -5.87 4.53 6.57
CA ALA A 135 -5.57 5.29 7.78
C ALA A 135 -5.67 4.34 8.98
N LEU A 136 -4.51 3.89 9.47
CA LEU A 136 -4.46 3.00 10.63
C LEU A 136 -4.84 3.76 11.89
N ASN A 137 -5.65 3.13 12.73
CA ASN A 137 -5.95 3.66 14.05
C ASN A 137 -4.73 3.49 14.97
N ASN A 138 -4.41 4.51 15.77
CA ASN A 138 -3.40 4.46 16.85
C ASN A 138 -1.96 4.15 16.41
N THR A 139 -1.57 4.52 15.19
CA THR A 139 -0.14 4.49 14.82
C THR A 139 0.63 5.52 15.65
N ASN A 140 1.78 5.08 16.19
CA ASN A 140 2.76 5.92 16.86
C ASN A 140 3.91 6.31 15.92
N PHE A 141 3.68 6.25 14.60
CA PHE A 141 4.71 6.54 13.62
C PHE A 141 5.11 8.02 13.67
N ILE A 142 6.40 8.30 13.87
CA ILE A 142 6.93 9.67 14.04
C ILE A 142 7.97 9.97 12.96
N TYR A 143 7.91 11.16 12.38
CA TYR A 143 8.94 11.67 11.48
C TYR A 143 9.87 12.64 12.22
N TYR A 144 11.18 12.46 12.03
CA TYR A 144 12.22 13.30 12.60
C TYR A 144 12.83 14.23 11.53
N PRO A 145 13.47 15.33 11.95
CA PRO A 145 14.24 16.18 11.05
C PRO A 145 15.29 15.42 10.25
N ASN A 146 15.53 15.88 9.02
CA ASN A 146 16.64 15.38 8.22
C ASN A 146 17.98 15.75 8.88
N PRO A 147 19.04 14.94 8.69
CA PRO A 147 20.36 15.31 9.16
C PRO A 147 20.89 16.57 8.44
N GLU A 148 21.61 17.42 9.17
CA GLU A 148 22.31 18.57 8.62
C GLU A 148 23.74 18.20 8.20
N PHE A 149 24.20 18.79 7.10
CA PHE A 149 25.56 18.62 6.60
C PHE A 149 26.29 19.96 6.63
N GLU A 150 27.44 20.00 7.29
CA GLU A 150 28.36 21.13 7.19
C GLU A 150 29.20 20.98 5.92
N LEU A 151 29.32 22.06 5.14
CA LEU A 151 30.24 22.10 3.99
C LEU A 151 31.66 22.34 4.53
N LEU A 152 32.56 21.39 4.25
CA LEU A 152 34.00 21.48 4.55
C LEU A 152 34.73 22.43 3.60
#